data_AF-A0A2R6JX71-F1
#
_entry.id   AF-A0A2R6JX71-F1
#
_cell.length_a   1.000
_cell.length_b   1.000
_cell.length_c   1.000
_cell.angle_alpha   90.00
_cell.angle_beta   90.00
_cell.angle_gamma   90.00
#
_symmetry.space_group_name_H-M   'P 1'
#
loop_
_entity.id
_entity.type
_entity.pdbx_description
1 polymer ?
#
loop_
_entity_poly.entity_id
_entity_poly.type
_entity_poly.pdbx_seq_one_letter_code
_entity_poly.pdbx_strand_id
1 'polypeptide(L)'
;MSTTEAKATPDADGWDAVRELPPSAKLVAKALEYNERLTQTQLAEETLLPARTVRYALSRLEECDAVDSRFSFTDARKRVYTLAIE
;
A
#
# COMPACT_ATOMS: atom_id res chain seq x y z
N MET A 1 -31.68 -1.49 13.66
CA MET A 1 -30.64 -1.52 14.69
C MET A 1 -29.51 -2.41 14.19
N SER A 2 -28.55 -1.86 13.44
CA SER A 2 -27.23 -2.49 13.24
C SER A 2 -26.23 -1.35 13.05
N THR A 3 -25.19 -1.45 13.85
CA THR A 3 -24.21 -0.46 14.28
C THR A 3 -23.41 0.16 13.14
N THR A 4 -23.26 1.48 13.22
CA THR A 4 -22.32 2.31 12.48
C THR A 4 -20.87 1.89 12.80
N GLU A 5 -20.09 1.54 11.79
CA GLU A 5 -18.63 1.73 11.86
C GLU A 5 -18.29 3.00 11.09
N ALA A 6 -18.04 4.04 11.87
CA ALA A 6 -17.48 5.29 11.39
C ALA A 6 -15.99 5.03 11.06
N LYS A 7 -15.64 5.00 9.77
CA LYS A 7 -14.25 5.23 9.37
C LYS A 7 -14.00 6.72 9.61
N ALA A 8 -13.29 7.01 10.69
CA ALA A 8 -12.82 8.35 11.00
C ALA A 8 -11.86 8.80 9.90
N THR A 9 -12.20 9.88 9.21
CA THR A 9 -11.22 10.73 8.53
C THR A 9 -10.82 11.82 9.51
N PRO A 10 -9.53 12.17 9.57
CA PRO A 10 -9.22 13.56 9.26
C PRO A 10 -8.13 13.63 8.18
N ASP A 11 -8.44 14.42 7.16
CA ASP A 11 -7.62 14.79 6.02
C ASP A 11 -6.43 15.66 6.49
N ALA A 12 -5.43 15.03 7.09
CA ALA A 12 -4.06 15.44 6.84
C ALA A 12 -3.66 14.67 5.58
N ASP A 13 -3.27 15.38 4.49
CA ASP A 13 -2.87 14.79 3.21
C ASP A 13 -2.22 13.43 3.48
N GLY A 14 -2.85 12.29 3.16
CA GLY A 14 -2.34 11.00 3.61
C GLY A 14 -0.93 10.72 3.06
N TRP A 15 -0.58 11.46 2.01
CA TRP A 15 0.75 11.60 1.44
C TRP A 15 1.80 12.21 2.37
N ASP A 16 1.45 13.00 3.38
CA ASP A 16 2.39 13.53 4.37
C ASP A 16 3.06 12.39 5.15
N ALA A 17 2.30 11.35 5.52
CA ALA A 17 2.86 10.15 6.14
C ALA A 17 3.86 9.43 5.21
N VAL A 18 3.65 9.51 3.89
CA VAL A 18 4.53 8.93 2.87
C VAL A 18 5.72 9.83 2.54
N ARG A 19 5.62 11.15 2.69
CA ARG A 19 6.69 12.12 2.35
C ARG A 19 7.99 11.84 3.10
N GLU A 20 7.86 11.51 4.39
CA GLU A 20 8.98 11.20 5.29
C GLU A 20 9.56 9.78 5.08
N LEU A 21 8.93 8.94 4.25
CA LEU A 21 9.42 7.59 3.99
C LEU A 21 10.60 7.53 3.02
N PRO A 22 11.38 6.43 3.03
CA PRO A 22 12.45 6.20 2.07
C PRO A 22 11.97 6.25 0.61
N PRO A 23 12.85 6.58 -0.36
CA PRO A 23 12.48 6.69 -1.77
C PRO A 23 11.81 5.44 -2.36
N SER A 24 12.22 4.24 -1.92
CA SER A 24 11.62 2.99 -2.37
C SER A 24 10.16 2.85 -1.93
N ALA A 25 9.81 3.29 -0.71
CA ALA A 25 8.44 3.28 -0.22
C ALA A 25 7.57 4.29 -0.98
N LYS A 26 8.09 5.50 -1.21
CA LYS A 26 7.41 6.52 -2.03
C LYS A 26 7.12 6.04 -3.44
N LEU A 27 8.09 5.38 -4.08
CA LEU A 27 7.90 4.81 -5.42
C LEU A 27 6.82 3.72 -5.44
N VAL A 28 6.80 2.83 -4.45
CA VAL A 28 5.77 1.78 -4.33
C VAL A 28 4.38 2.40 -4.10
N ALA A 29 4.27 3.42 -3.24
CA ALA A 29 3.01 4.14 -3.04
C ALA A 29 2.51 4.77 -4.34
N LYS A 30 3.41 5.41 -5.10
CA LYS A 30 3.07 5.98 -6.42
C LYS A 30 2.63 4.91 -7.43
N ALA A 31 3.27 3.74 -7.43
CA ALA A 31 2.87 2.63 -8.30
C ALA A 31 1.46 2.11 -7.95
N LEU A 32 1.10 2.05 -6.66
CA LEU A 32 -0.24 1.69 -6.20
C LEU A 32 -1.29 2.75 -6.54
N GLU A 33 -0.94 4.04 -6.46
CA GLU A 33 -1.80 5.14 -6.89
C GLU A 33 -2.19 5.00 -8.38
N TYR A 34 -1.25 4.60 -9.24
CA TYR A 34 -1.53 4.41 -10.67
C TYR A 34 -2.28 3.11 -11.00
N ASN A 35 -2.06 2.05 -10.24
CA ASN A 35 -2.50 0.71 -10.61
C ASN A 35 -3.61 0.13 -9.71
N GLU A 36 -4.17 0.94 -8.79
CA GLU A 36 -5.20 0.66 -7.78
C GLU A 36 -4.88 -0.51 -6.82
N ARG A 37 -4.51 -1.68 -7.36
CA ARG A 37 -4.35 -2.93 -6.66
C ARG A 37 -3.28 -3.83 -7.31
N LEU A 38 -2.18 -4.08 -6.61
CA LEU A 38 -1.08 -4.92 -7.11
C LEU A 38 -0.61 -5.96 -6.09
N THR A 39 -0.16 -7.12 -6.57
CA THR A 39 0.58 -8.09 -5.74
C THR A 39 2.03 -7.67 -5.54
N GLN A 40 2.73 -8.26 -4.57
CA GLN A 40 4.15 -7.98 -4.35
C GLN A 40 5.02 -8.23 -5.60
N THR A 41 4.72 -9.30 -6.36
CA THR A 41 5.45 -9.61 -7.60
C THR A 41 5.21 -8.54 -8.66
N GLN A 42 3.95 -8.14 -8.87
CA GLN A 42 3.63 -7.09 -9.84
C GLN A 42 4.22 -5.75 -9.43
N LEU A 43 4.27 -5.42 -8.14
CA LEU A 43 4.95 -4.22 -7.67
C LEU A 43 6.45 -4.24 -7.97
N ALA A 44 7.11 -5.40 -7.89
CA ALA A 44 8.51 -5.52 -8.27
C ALA A 44 8.72 -5.32 -9.77
N GLU A 45 7.80 -5.83 -10.60
CA GLU A 45 7.81 -5.64 -12.05
C GLU A 45 7.57 -4.16 -12.42
N GLU A 46 6.56 -3.55 -11.83
CA GLU A 46 6.15 -2.16 -12.11
C GLU A 46 7.19 -1.13 -11.67
N THR A 47 7.75 -1.30 -10.47
CA THR A 47 8.74 -0.36 -9.92
C THR A 47 10.18 -0.65 -10.34
N LEU A 48 10.43 -1.80 -10.98
CA LEU A 48 11.76 -2.34 -11.28
C LEU A 48 12.65 -2.51 -10.04
N LEU A 49 12.06 -2.55 -8.84
CA LEU A 49 12.78 -2.78 -7.60
C LEU A 49 12.96 -4.27 -7.35
N PRO A 50 14.10 -4.69 -6.75
CA PRO A 50 14.25 -6.05 -6.26
C PRO A 50 13.12 -6.41 -5.27
N ALA A 51 12.64 -7.65 -5.30
CA ALA A 51 11.52 -8.11 -4.46
C ALA A 51 11.75 -7.87 -2.95
N ARG A 52 13.01 -7.92 -2.49
CA ARG A 52 13.36 -7.62 -1.10
C ARG A 52 13.13 -6.15 -0.75
N THR A 53 13.41 -5.25 -1.68
CA THR A 53 13.18 -3.80 -1.53
C THR A 53 11.70 -3.48 -1.56
N VAL A 54 10.92 -4.13 -2.43
CA VAL A 54 9.44 -4.01 -2.42
C VAL A 54 8.86 -4.49 -1.11
N ARG A 55 9.35 -5.61 -0.56
CA ARG A 55 8.93 -6.09 0.76
C ARG A 55 9.17 -5.04 1.84
N TYR A 56 10.38 -4.50 1.87
CA TYR A 56 10.74 -3.45 2.82
C TYR A 56 9.86 -2.20 2.67
N ALA A 57 9.64 -1.75 1.44
CA ALA A 57 8.78 -0.61 1.13
C ALA A 57 7.34 -0.83 1.62
N LEU A 58 6.76 -1.99 1.32
CA LEU A 58 5.41 -2.35 1.78
C LEU A 58 5.33 -2.40 3.30
N SER A 59 6.31 -2.98 4.00
CA SER A 59 6.34 -2.97 5.47
C SER A 59 6.35 -1.55 6.03
N ARG A 60 7.11 -0.61 5.42
CA ARG A 60 7.11 0.79 5.85
C ARG A 60 5.80 1.51 5.61
N LEU A 61 5.12 1.20 4.51
CA LEU A 61 3.82 1.77 4.19
C LEU A 61 2.71 1.19 5.08
N GLU A 62 2.78 -0.09 5.43
CA GLU A 62 1.87 -0.72 6.39
C GLU A 62 2.07 -0.16 7.81
N GLU A 63 3.32 0.12 8.22
CA GLU A 63 3.65 0.72 9.53
C GLU A 63 3.03 2.11 9.75
N CYS A 64 2.75 2.86 8.68
CA CYS A 64 2.11 4.18 8.74
C CYS A 64 0.69 4.19 8.18
N ASP A 65 0.06 3.02 8.04
CA ASP A 65 -1.32 2.86 7.54
C ASP A 65 -1.56 3.48 6.14
N ALA A 66 -0.50 3.65 5.34
CA ALA A 66 -0.59 4.21 3.99
C ALA A 66 -1.08 3.18 2.94
N VAL A 67 -0.98 1.89 3.25
CA VAL A 67 -1.46 0.81 2.38
C VAL A 67 -2.23 -0.25 3.17
N ASP A 68 -3.25 -0.79 2.52
CA ASP A 68 -3.98 -1.96 2.97
C ASP A 68 -3.46 -3.22 2.27
N SER A 69 -3.51 -4.36 2.96
CA SER A 69 -3.18 -5.65 2.36
C SER A 69 -4.23 -6.73 2.65
N ARG A 70 -4.65 -7.45 1.61
CA ARG A 70 -5.68 -8.50 1.69
C ARG A 70 -5.24 -9.74 0.91
N PHE A 71 -5.80 -10.91 1.24
CA PHE A 71 -5.54 -12.10 0.44
C PHE A 71 -6.04 -11.92 -1.00
N SER A 72 -5.29 -12.47 -1.96
CA SER A 72 -5.72 -12.51 -3.35
C SER A 72 -6.87 -13.50 -3.49
N PHE A 73 -7.88 -13.11 -4.28
CA PHE A 73 -8.98 -13.99 -4.64
C PHE A 73 -8.53 -15.13 -5.57
N THR A 74 -7.49 -14.92 -6.36
CA THR A 74 -6.99 -15.90 -7.34
C THR A 74 -6.02 -16.92 -6.71
N ASP A 75 -5.21 -16.49 -5.73
CA ASP A 75 -4.31 -17.37 -4.97
C ASP A 75 -4.20 -16.86 -3.53
N ALA A 76 -4.89 -17.51 -2.60
CA ALA A 76 -4.96 -17.08 -1.20
C ALA A 76 -3.60 -17.05 -0.48
N ARG A 77 -2.54 -17.64 -1.04
CA ARG A 77 -1.18 -17.54 -0.50
C ARG A 77 -0.53 -16.18 -0.82
N LYS A 78 -1.06 -15.45 -1.80
CA LYS A 78 -0.58 -14.13 -2.19
C LYS A 78 -1.38 -13.05 -1.48
N ARG A 79 -0.71 -11.95 -1.16
CA ARG A 79 -1.36 -10.70 -0.75
C ARG A 79 -1.46 -9.76 -1.94
N VAL A 80 -2.49 -8.93 -1.92
CA VAL A 80 -2.68 -7.82 -2.83
C VAL A 80 -2.79 -6.55 -2.00
N TYR A 81 -2.10 -5.52 -2.46
CA TYR A 81 -1.91 -4.26 -1.77
C TYR A 81 -2.70 -3.16 -2.50
N THR A 82 -3.28 -2.25 -1.74
CA THR A 82 -4.03 -1.09 -2.22
C THR A 82 -3.64 0.14 -1.42
N LEU A 83 -3.66 1.32 -2.03
CA LEU A 83 -3.44 2.57 -1.30
C LEU A 83 -4.61 2.81 -0.34
N ALA A 84 -4.31 3.20 0.91
CA ALA A 84 -5.32 3.47 1.95
C ALA A 84 -5.53 4.98 2.18
N ILE A 85 -4.72 5.81 1.51
CA ILE A 85 -4.69 7.27 1.57
C ILE A 85 -5.22 7.88 0.26
N GLU A 86 -5.78 9.08 0.34
CA GLU A 86 -6.19 9.92 -0.81
C GLU A 86 -5.17 11.04 -1.07
#